data_AF-S4NVL6-F1
#
_entry.id   AF-S4NVL6-F1
#
_cell.length_a   1.000
_cell.length_b   1.000
_cell.length_c   1.000
_cell.angle_alpha   90.00
_cell.angle_beta   90.00
_cell.angle_gamma   90.00
#
_symmetry.space_group_name_H-M   'P 1'
#
loop_
_entity.id
_entity.type
_entity.pdbx_description
1 polymer ?
#
loop_
_entity_poly.entity_id
_entity_poly.type
_entity_poly.pdbx_seq_one_letter_code
_entity_poly.pdbx_strand_id
1 'polypeptide(L)' 'LAAGGEILTFDQLALRAPTGRKTVLVQGRRNAREAVRHFGPAPGAPRSHTKPYVRSKGHERSRPSRRSNV' A
#
# COMPACT_ATOMS: atom_id res chain seq x y z
N LEU A 1 -6.19 -28.10 -0.87
CA LEU A 1 -5.56 -27.08 -1.74
C LEU A 1 -5.45 -27.66 -3.14
N ALA A 2 -5.89 -26.94 -4.18
CA ALA A 2 -5.94 -27.48 -5.55
C ALA A 2 -4.56 -27.84 -6.13
N ALA A 3 -3.49 -27.21 -5.64
CA ALA A 3 -2.11 -27.47 -6.05
C ALA A 3 -1.32 -28.39 -5.10
N GLY A 4 -1.98 -29.04 -4.13
CA GLY A 4 -1.33 -30.01 -3.23
C GLY A 4 -0.39 -29.43 -2.14
N GLY A 5 -0.41 -28.12 -1.91
CA GLY A 5 0.36 -27.48 -0.84
C GLY A 5 -0.22 -27.67 0.57
N GLU A 6 0.49 -27.13 1.56
CA GLU A 6 0.10 -27.13 2.98
C GLU A 6 0.06 -25.69 3.52
N ILE A 7 -0.84 -25.41 4.46
CA ILE A 7 -0.87 -24.14 5.22
C ILE A 7 -0.49 -24.48 6.66
N LEU A 8 0.53 -23.81 7.17
CA LEU A 8 1.03 -24.01 8.53
C LEU A 8 0.73 -22.79 9.39
N THR A 9 0.42 -23.04 10.66
CA THR A 9 0.39 -22.00 11.69
C THR A 9 1.80 -21.73 12.23
N PHE A 10 1.98 -20.64 12.99
CA PHE A 10 3.30 -20.27 13.51
C PHE A 10 3.85 -21.25 14.54
N ASP A 11 3.00 -21.87 15.35
CA ASP A 11 3.37 -22.93 16.30
C ASP A 11 3.87 -24.20 15.59
N GLN A 12 3.18 -24.62 14.53
CA GLN A 12 3.62 -25.75 13.70
C GLN A 12 4.94 -25.45 12.97
N LEU A 13 5.08 -24.23 12.45
CA LEU A 13 6.32 -23.78 11.81
C LEU A 13 7.48 -23.76 12.80
N ALA A 14 7.25 -23.32 14.04
CA ALA A 14 8.27 -23.30 15.09
C ALA A 14 8.75 -24.71 15.46
N LEU A 15 7.87 -25.71 15.48
CA LEU A 15 8.26 -27.11 15.68
C LEU A 15 9.04 -27.68 14.49
N ARG A 16 8.61 -27.37 13.25
CA ARG A 16 9.22 -27.90 12.01
C ARG A 16 10.57 -27.25 11.67
N ALA A 17 10.69 -25.94 11.88
CA ALA A 17 11.86 -25.14 11.55
C ALA A 17 12.15 -24.13 12.68
N PRO A 18 12.58 -24.60 13.87
CA PRO A 18 12.74 -23.75 15.06
C PRO A 18 13.74 -22.60 14.88
N THR A 19 14.71 -22.76 13.99
CA THR A 19 15.72 -21.75 13.66
C THR A 19 15.44 -21.00 12.35
N GLY A 20 14.32 -21.29 11.67
CA GLY A 20 13.97 -20.70 10.37
C GLY A 20 14.82 -21.20 9.19
N ARG A 21 15.56 -22.31 9.32
CA ARG A 21 16.30 -22.90 8.19
C ARG A 21 15.32 -23.34 7.10
N LYS A 22 15.69 -23.10 5.83
CA LYS A 22 14.89 -23.40 4.63
C LYS A 22 13.52 -22.70 4.58
N THR A 23 13.37 -21.56 5.25
CA THR A 23 12.19 -20.68 5.10
C THR A 23 12.57 -19.39 4.39
N VAL A 24 11.58 -18.72 3.79
CA VAL A 24 11.73 -17.40 3.18
C VAL A 24 10.78 -16.44 3.88
N LEU A 25 11.32 -15.39 4.49
CA LEU A 25 10.51 -14.33 5.08
C LEU A 25 10.04 -13.38 3.98
N VAL A 26 8.73 -13.25 3.82
CA VAL A 26 8.11 -12.37 2.82
C VAL A 26 7.27 -11.31 3.52
N GLN A 27 7.20 -10.12 2.93
CA GLN A 27 6.32 -9.06 3.40
C GLN A 27 5.48 -8.48 2.27
N GLY A 28 4.20 -8.24 2.57
CA GLY A 28 3.30 -7.51 1.65
C GLY A 28 3.68 -6.03 1.48
N ARG A 29 3.21 -5.42 0.40
CA ARG A 29 3.46 -4.00 0.08
C ARG A 29 2.87 -3.08 1.16
N ARG A 30 3.72 -2.42 1.95
CA ARG A 30 3.29 -1.51 3.04
C ARG A 30 2.64 -0.22 2.52
N ASN A 31 3.12 0.29 1.38
CA ASN A 31 2.74 1.61 0.84
C ASN A 31 1.58 1.57 -0.17
N ALA A 32 0.96 0.42 -0.40
CA ALA A 32 -0.16 0.28 -1.33
C ALA A 32 -1.51 0.71 -0.72
N ARG A 33 -1.52 1.17 0.54
CA ARG A 33 -2.74 1.60 1.25
C ARG A 33 -3.25 2.92 0.71
N GLU A 34 -4.57 3.09 0.70
CA GLU A 34 -5.21 4.34 0.28
C GLU A 34 -4.77 5.54 1.11
N ALA A 35 -4.62 5.36 2.43
CA ALA A 35 -4.12 6.40 3.33
C ALA A 35 -2.76 6.97 2.89
N VAL A 36 -1.86 6.13 2.37
CA VAL A 36 -0.52 6.54 1.95
C VAL A 36 -0.57 7.45 0.73
N ARG A 37 -1.63 7.36 -0.09
CA ARG A 37 -1.82 8.27 -1.25
C ARG A 37 -2.12 9.70 -0.83
N HIS A 38 -2.57 9.92 0.40
CA HIS A 38 -2.86 11.24 0.96
C HIS A 38 -1.67 11.86 1.67
N PHE A 39 -0.54 11.15 1.77
CA PHE A 39 0.70 11.68 2.32
C PHE A 39 1.54 12.38 1.24
N GLY A 40 2.47 13.22 1.68
CA GLY A 40 3.35 14.00 0.80
C GLY A 40 3.00 15.49 0.73
N PRO A 41 3.58 16.21 -0.25
CA PRO A 41 3.35 17.65 -0.42
C PRO A 41 1.87 17.98 -0.59
N ALA A 42 1.44 19.14 -0.08
CA ALA A 42 0.03 19.53 -0.09
C ALA A 42 -0.62 19.35 -1.48
N PRO A 43 -1.84 18.78 -1.56
CA PRO A 43 -2.57 18.66 -2.82
C PRO A 43 -2.70 20.02 -3.52
N GLY A 44 -2.22 20.10 -4.77
CA GLY A 44 -2.21 21.34 -5.56
C GLY A 44 -0.90 22.14 -5.50
N ALA A 45 0.08 21.72 -4.70
CA ALA A 45 1.45 22.25 -4.82
C ALA A 45 2.10 21.80 -6.15
N PRO A 46 3.02 22.60 -6.73
CA PRO A 46 3.71 22.23 -7.96
C PRO A 46 4.38 20.85 -7.85
N ARG A 47 4.16 19.98 -8.85
CA ARG A 47 4.64 18.58 -8.90
C ARG A 47 4.15 17.67 -7.76
N SER A 48 3.12 18.07 -7.01
CA SER A 48 2.46 17.17 -6.05
C SER A 48 1.49 16.21 -6.76
N HIS A 49 1.57 14.93 -6.40
CA HIS A 49 0.62 13.89 -6.79
C HIS A 49 -0.19 13.37 -5.60
N THR A 50 -0.13 14.07 -4.46
CA THR A 50 -0.86 13.68 -3.25
C THR A 50 -2.36 13.81 -3.48
N LYS A 51 -3.09 12.72 -3.19
CA LYS A 51 -4.54 12.67 -3.34
C LYS A 51 -5.20 13.60 -2.32
N PRO A 52 -6.13 14.49 -2.72
CA PRO A 52 -6.89 15.29 -1.76
C PRO A 52 -7.98 14.48 -1.06
N TYR A 53 -8.33 14.87 0.16
CA TYR A 53 -9.52 14.35 0.84
C TYR A 53 -10.75 15.09 0.32
N VAL A 54 -11.64 14.37 -0.38
CA VAL A 54 -12.90 14.89 -0.91
C VAL A 54 -14.02 13.89 -0.67
N ARG A 55 -15.26 14.38 -0.48
CA ARG A 55 -16.44 13.51 -0.33
C ARG A 55 -16.88 12.88 -1.65
N SER A 56 -16.77 13.62 -2.76
CA SER A 56 -17.15 13.15 -4.09
C SER A 56 -16.04 13.44 -5.11
N LYS A 57 -15.89 12.54 -6.09
CA LYS A 57 -14.90 12.70 -7.17
C LYS A 57 -15.19 13.86 -8.12
N GLY A 58 -16.46 14.25 -8.26
CA GLY A 58 -16.84 15.44 -9.03
C GLY A 58 -16.26 16.73 -8.44
N HIS A 59 -16.26 16.86 -7.12
CA HIS A 59 -15.74 18.04 -6.42
C HIS A 59 -14.20 18.18 -6.50
N GLU A 60 -13.48 17.06 -6.63
CA GLU A 60 -12.04 17.06 -6.91
C GLU A 60 -11.73 17.59 -8.31
N ARG A 61 -12.55 17.23 -9.31
CA ARG A 61 -12.37 17.65 -10.71
C ARG A 61 -12.77 19.09 -10.96
N SER A 62 -13.74 19.61 -10.21
CA SER A 62 -14.21 20.99 -10.37
C SER A 62 -13.26 22.02 -9.77
N ARG A 63 -12.34 21.61 -8.88
CA ARG A 63 -11.28 22.51 -8.40
C ARG A 63 -10.24 22.66 -9.51
N PRO A 64 -9.91 23.89 -9.96
CA PRO A 64 -8.85 24.08 -10.92
C PRO A 64 -7.56 23.55 -10.31
N SER A 65 -7.04 22.45 -10.86
CA SER A 65 -5.68 22.01 -10.59
C SER A 65 -4.79 23.14 -11.08
N ARG A 66 -4.12 23.84 -10.16
CA ARG A 66 -3.08 24.82 -10.53
C ARG A 66 -1.89 24.06 -11.09
N ARG A 67 -2.05 23.47 -12.28
CA ARG A 67 -0.96 23.03 -13.13
C ARG A 67 -0.32 24.33 -13.64
N SER A 68 0.58 24.89 -12.85
CA SER A 68 1.41 25.98 -13.30
C SER A 68 2.31 25.42 -14.41
N ASN A 69 2.01 25.76 -15.65
CA ASN A 69 2.99 25.73 -16.72
C ASN A 69 3.92 26.93 -16.50
N VAL A 70 4.91 26.73 -15.64
CA VAL A 70 6.15 27.53 -15.58
C VAL A 70 7.28 26.52 -15.51
#